data_AF-A0A5C2M5K9-F1
#
_entry.id   AF-A0A5C2M5K9-F1
#
_cell.length_a   1.000
_cell.length_b   1.000
_cell.length_c   1.000
_cell.angle_alpha   90.00
_cell.angle_beta   90.00
_cell.angle_gamma   90.00
#
_symmetry.space_group_name_H-M   'P 1'
#
loop_
_entity.id
_entity.type
_entity.pdbx_description
1 polymer ?
#
loop_
_entity_poly.entity_id
_entity_poly.type
_entity_poly.pdbx_seq_one_letter_code
_entity_poly.pdbx_strand_id
1 'polypeptide(L)'
;MANISYWTLLVPPLAGGVIGYFTNDLAITMLFRPYKPIYVGGKQLPFTPGLIPHNQERLARRIADAILGSLLTPEELQNLARRLLQVERVKAVIHWLLQTSLSQIQAQSEQRSAQVLANILRDFFGSALPRLIKVWSRREDFLEPQLNQLFDQVLVELQLSDEQAEKLADWLLSVMLPPDRLRLAIIDFLTDRTINVLDQELRQNTSGTYWVVANLVGVRNTLIRLREYCLNEREACNRRLGELITALALRQRLVEALQNITLQSLPLGTVRELRQLFRQTVRSYIQEQGFSVIETVSQTVEWETISLSILRRLRDSASLGASLEVVSDELALVLDRYLERDMELIIERAIPILDLDRVIVDRVKATSPENLELAIQGIVRSELQAIVRLGGILGFLIGVVQAGFLYWQSLQAS
;
A
#
# COMPACT_ATOMS: atom_id res chain seq x y z
N MET A 1 91.92 -16.61 60.04
CA MET A 1 90.90 -17.32 59.23
C MET A 1 89.59 -16.59 59.44
N ALA A 2 89.16 -15.78 58.46
CA ALA A 2 87.85 -15.14 58.53
C ALA A 2 86.78 -16.24 58.46
N ASN A 3 86.00 -16.40 59.52
CA ASN A 3 84.87 -17.33 59.56
C ASN A 3 83.79 -16.76 58.65
N ILE A 4 83.80 -17.14 57.37
CA ILE A 4 82.72 -16.82 56.45
C ILE A 4 81.50 -17.59 56.94
N SER A 5 80.63 -16.88 57.65
CA SER A 5 79.40 -17.44 58.19
C SER A 5 78.53 -17.92 57.02
N TYR A 6 78.02 -19.16 57.07
CA TYR A 6 77.11 -19.69 56.05
C TYR A 6 75.95 -18.73 55.74
N TRP A 7 75.55 -17.91 56.71
CA TRP A 7 74.56 -16.86 56.57
C TRP A 7 74.91 -15.79 55.53
N THR A 8 76.18 -15.40 55.35
CA THR A 8 76.55 -14.36 54.38
C THR A 8 76.48 -14.85 52.93
N LEU A 9 76.52 -16.17 52.71
CA LEU A 9 76.38 -16.78 51.39
C LEU A 9 74.92 -17.09 51.04
N LEU A 10 74.10 -17.44 52.04
CA LEU A 10 72.71 -17.90 51.86
C LEU A 10 71.66 -16.78 51.91
N VAL A 11 71.91 -15.73 52.71
CA VAL A 11 70.96 -14.61 52.86
C VAL A 11 70.77 -13.81 51.56
N PRO A 12 71.82 -13.44 50.80
CA PRO A 12 71.63 -12.61 49.60
C PRO A 12 70.78 -13.27 48.49
N PRO A 13 70.99 -14.55 48.11
CA PRO A 13 70.13 -15.26 47.15
C PRO A 13 68.68 -15.38 47.61
N LEU A 14 68.46 -15.74 48.88
CA LEU A 14 67.10 -15.91 49.41
C LEU A 14 66.38 -14.57 49.52
N ALA A 15 67.03 -13.55 50.07
CA ALA A 15 66.47 -12.20 50.16
C ALA A 15 66.20 -11.63 48.77
N GLY A 16 67.14 -11.77 47.83
CA GLY A 16 66.97 -11.36 46.44
C GLY A 16 65.79 -12.06 45.75
N GLY A 17 65.65 -13.37 45.92
CA GLY A 17 64.54 -14.13 45.36
C GLY A 17 63.18 -13.76 45.96
N VAL A 18 63.10 -13.56 47.28
CA VAL A 18 61.88 -13.13 47.96
C VAL A 18 61.49 -11.71 47.56
N ILE A 19 62.44 -10.77 47.54
CA ILE A 19 62.19 -9.39 47.11
C ILE A 19 61.77 -9.36 45.64
N GLY A 20 62.43 -10.12 44.76
CA GLY A 20 62.09 -10.21 43.35
C GLY A 20 60.69 -10.78 43.10
N TYR A 21 60.32 -11.84 43.81
CA TYR A 21 58.97 -12.40 43.76
C TYR A 21 57.92 -11.40 44.26
N PHE A 22 58.11 -10.83 45.45
CA PHE A 22 57.14 -9.92 46.07
C PHE A 22 56.98 -8.61 45.29
N THR A 23 58.07 -8.06 44.76
CA THR A 23 58.04 -6.80 44.00
C THR A 23 57.29 -6.97 42.68
N ASN A 24 57.50 -8.09 41.97
CA ASN A 24 56.75 -8.38 40.74
C ASN A 24 55.29 -8.70 41.02
N ASP A 25 54.98 -9.44 42.09
CA ASP A 25 53.60 -9.72 42.49
C ASP A 25 52.83 -8.43 42.81
N LEU A 26 53.47 -7.52 43.54
CA LEU A 26 52.92 -6.20 43.83
C LEU A 26 52.72 -5.36 42.55
N ALA A 27 53.70 -5.37 41.64
CA ALA A 27 53.60 -4.63 40.38
C ALA A 27 52.43 -5.12 39.51
N ILE A 28 52.21 -6.44 39.45
CA ILE A 28 51.06 -7.01 38.75
C ILE A 28 49.75 -6.63 39.46
N THR A 29 49.72 -6.71 40.79
CA THR A 29 48.55 -6.28 41.57
C THR A 29 48.21 -4.82 41.33
N MET A 30 49.23 -3.95 41.19
CA MET A 30 49.08 -2.51 40.90
C MET A 30 48.52 -2.21 39.49
N LEU A 31 48.57 -3.16 38.56
CA LEU A 31 47.91 -2.99 37.24
C LEU A 31 46.38 -3.00 37.38
N PHE A 32 45.85 -3.79 38.32
CA PHE A 32 44.42 -4.01 38.50
C PHE A 32 43.83 -3.19 39.65
N ARG A 33 44.57 -3.05 40.75
CA ARG A 33 44.13 -2.38 41.99
C ARG A 33 45.09 -1.26 42.37
N PRO A 34 44.64 -0.21 43.09
CA PRO A 34 43.29 0.05 43.59
C PRO A 34 42.33 0.56 42.49
N TYR A 35 41.04 0.27 42.61
CA TYR A 35 40.03 0.66 41.60
C TYR A 35 39.69 2.14 41.59
N LYS A 36 39.95 2.85 42.69
CA LYS A 36 39.69 4.28 42.86
C LYS A 36 40.99 5.02 43.18
N PRO A 37 41.12 6.30 42.78
CA PRO A 37 42.25 7.13 43.17
C PRO A 37 42.32 7.26 44.69
N ILE A 38 43.51 7.09 45.26
CA ILE A 38 43.76 7.28 46.69
C ILE A 38 44.45 8.63 46.87
N TYR A 39 43.94 9.45 47.79
CA TYR A 39 44.49 10.77 48.09
C TYR A 39 45.16 10.76 49.47
N VAL A 40 46.41 11.24 49.54
CA VAL A 40 47.16 11.39 50.79
C VAL A 40 47.67 12.83 50.86
N GLY A 41 47.29 13.56 51.91
CA GLY A 41 47.70 14.96 52.09
C GLY A 41 47.23 15.90 50.96
N GLY A 42 46.08 15.63 50.33
CA GLY A 42 45.53 16.42 49.22
C GLY A 42 46.16 16.15 47.85
N LYS A 43 47.17 15.28 47.75
CA LYS A 43 47.76 14.84 46.48
C LYS A 43 47.38 13.39 46.18
N GLN A 44 47.08 13.10 44.92
CA GLN A 44 46.79 11.74 44.46
C GLN A 44 48.06 10.89 44.49
N LEU A 45 47.97 9.69 45.05
CA LEU A 45 49.09 8.75 45.09
C LEU A 45 49.43 8.30 43.66
N PRO A 46 50.71 8.33 43.23
CA PRO A 46 51.09 7.84 41.91
C PRO A 46 50.69 6.37 41.76
N PHE A 47 50.29 5.98 40.55
CA PHE A 47 49.79 4.63 40.23
C PHE A 47 48.48 4.24 40.94
N THR A 48 47.67 5.22 41.37
CA THR A 48 46.28 4.99 41.80
C THR A 48 45.32 5.89 41.01
N PRO A 49 44.24 5.38 40.38
CA PRO A 49 43.84 3.97 40.30
C PRO A 49 44.84 3.14 39.47
N GLY A 50 44.72 1.81 39.56
CA GLY A 50 45.55 0.89 38.78
C GLY A 50 45.49 1.18 37.28
N LEU A 51 46.52 0.73 36.54
CA LEU A 51 46.72 1.11 35.13
C LEU A 51 45.55 0.73 34.22
N ILE A 52 44.91 -0.42 34.46
CA ILE A 52 43.78 -0.94 33.66
C ILE A 52 42.49 -0.15 33.95
N PRO A 53 42.04 0.00 35.23
CA PRO A 53 40.92 0.88 35.55
C PRO A 53 41.09 2.31 35.02
N HIS A 54 42.31 2.87 35.09
CA HIS A 54 42.60 4.22 34.61
C HIS A 54 42.41 4.38 33.09
N ASN A 55 42.72 3.33 32.30
CA ASN A 55 42.67 3.36 30.84
C ASN A 55 41.47 2.61 30.24
N GLN A 56 40.44 2.32 31.05
CA GLN A 56 39.29 1.51 30.65
C GLN A 56 38.60 2.05 29.39
N GLU A 57 38.47 3.36 29.23
CA GLU A 57 37.89 3.96 28.02
C GLU A 57 38.74 3.72 26.76
N ARG A 58 40.06 3.83 26.87
CA ARG A 58 40.96 3.57 25.73
C ARG A 58 40.94 2.10 25.35
N LEU A 59 40.89 1.22 26.35
CA LEU A 59 40.75 -0.22 26.13
C LEU A 59 39.42 -0.52 25.45
N ALA A 60 38.32 0.07 25.93
CA ALA A 60 36.99 -0.08 25.36
C ALA A 60 36.94 0.30 23.87
N ARG A 61 37.52 1.45 23.50
CA ARG A 61 37.59 1.88 22.10
C ARG A 61 38.39 0.92 21.24
N ARG A 62 39.57 0.48 21.69
CA ARG A 62 40.39 -0.49 20.93
C ARG A 62 39.71 -1.84 20.77
N ILE A 63 38.98 -2.30 21.79
CA ILE A 63 38.18 -3.52 21.71
C ILE A 63 37.03 -3.32 20.71
N ALA A 64 36.33 -2.19 20.77
CA ALA A 64 35.26 -1.86 19.83
C ALA A 64 35.77 -1.82 18.38
N ASP A 65 36.86 -1.10 18.11
CA ASP A 65 37.48 -1.01 16.79
C ASP A 65 37.88 -2.39 16.25
N ALA A 66 38.45 -3.24 17.10
CA ALA A 66 38.84 -4.60 16.73
C ALA A 66 37.62 -5.49 16.41
N ILE A 67 36.55 -5.42 17.22
CA ILE A 67 35.33 -6.21 17.00
C ILE A 67 34.59 -5.72 15.75
N LEU A 68 34.46 -4.41 15.56
CA LEU A 68 33.79 -3.82 14.40
C LEU A 68 34.54 -4.13 13.10
N GLY A 69 35.88 -4.07 13.14
CA GLY A 69 36.71 -4.35 11.97
C GLY A 69 36.84 -5.84 11.62
N SER A 70 36.52 -6.77 12.53
CA SER A 70 36.75 -8.21 12.30
C SER A 70 35.51 -9.10 12.41
N LEU A 71 34.51 -8.74 13.22
CA LEU A 71 33.34 -9.59 13.50
C LEU A 71 32.02 -8.99 12.97
N LEU A 72 31.95 -7.67 12.81
CA LEU A 72 30.75 -6.96 12.38
C LEU A 72 30.97 -6.24 11.04
N THR A 73 31.64 -6.93 10.11
CA THR A 73 31.78 -6.44 8.73
C THR A 73 30.41 -6.43 8.04
N PRO A 74 30.23 -5.60 7.00
CA PRO A 74 28.98 -5.60 6.22
C PRO A 74 28.59 -7.00 5.72
N GLU A 75 29.58 -7.82 5.35
CA GLU A 75 29.37 -9.19 4.87
C GLU A 75 28.86 -10.13 5.97
N GLU A 76 29.46 -10.06 7.16
CA GLU A 76 29.01 -10.87 8.31
C GLU A 76 27.61 -10.45 8.76
N LEU A 77 27.31 -9.15 8.75
CA LEU A 77 25.97 -8.64 9.02
C LEU A 77 24.96 -9.11 7.96
N GLN A 78 25.34 -9.15 6.68
CA GLN A 78 24.50 -9.71 5.61
C GLN A 78 24.21 -11.18 5.83
N ASN A 79 25.23 -11.97 6.16
CA ASN A 79 25.07 -13.40 6.45
C ASN A 79 24.18 -13.63 7.67
N LEU A 80 24.35 -12.83 8.72
CA LEU A 80 23.53 -12.89 9.92
C LEU A 80 22.08 -12.50 9.61
N ALA A 81 21.85 -11.45 8.83
CA ALA A 81 20.51 -11.04 8.38
C ALA A 81 19.82 -12.14 7.58
N ARG A 82 20.51 -12.77 6.61
CA ARG A 82 19.97 -13.90 5.83
C ARG A 82 19.59 -15.09 6.72
N ARG A 83 20.39 -15.39 7.75
CA ARG A 83 20.08 -16.47 8.71
C ARG A 83 18.88 -16.15 9.59
N LEU A 84 18.72 -14.89 10.00
CA LEU A 84 17.59 -14.46 10.84
C LEU A 84 16.29 -14.31 10.05
N LEU A 85 16.38 -13.88 8.78
CA LEU A 85 15.26 -13.57 7.89
C LEU A 85 14.86 -14.75 7.00
N GLN A 86 15.15 -15.98 7.42
CA GLN A 86 14.66 -17.18 6.72
C GLN A 86 13.13 -17.15 6.59
N VAL A 87 12.63 -17.56 5.42
CA VAL A 87 11.22 -17.50 5.03
C VAL A 87 10.31 -18.10 6.10
N GLU A 88 10.68 -19.25 6.67
CA GLU A 88 9.86 -19.95 7.67
C GLU A 88 9.74 -19.15 8.98
N ARG A 89 10.83 -18.49 9.40
CA ARG A 89 10.84 -17.65 10.60
C ARG A 89 10.04 -16.38 10.38
N VAL A 90 10.20 -15.76 9.21
CA VAL A 90 9.47 -14.56 8.81
C VAL A 90 7.97 -14.87 8.72
N LYS A 91 7.57 -15.98 8.08
CA LYS A 91 6.19 -16.47 8.05
C LYS A 91 5.62 -16.60 9.46
N ALA A 92 6.34 -17.27 10.36
CA ALA A 92 5.87 -17.48 11.73
C ALA A 92 5.63 -16.15 12.47
N VAL A 93 6.54 -15.18 12.30
CA VAL A 93 6.41 -13.84 12.90
C VAL A 93 5.24 -13.07 12.30
N ILE A 94 5.07 -13.08 10.96
CA ILE A 94 3.94 -12.42 10.29
C ILE A 94 2.62 -13.03 10.74
N HIS A 95 2.53 -14.37 10.75
CA HIS A 95 1.35 -15.08 11.21
C HIS A 95 1.00 -14.71 12.66
N TRP A 96 1.99 -14.71 13.55
CA TRP A 96 1.80 -14.29 14.95
C TRP A 96 1.34 -12.83 15.06
N LEU A 97 1.92 -11.91 14.29
CA LEU A 97 1.55 -10.49 14.28
C LEU A 97 0.11 -10.29 13.79
N LEU A 98 -0.27 -10.96 12.70
CA LEU A 98 -1.61 -10.87 12.14
C LEU A 98 -2.66 -11.46 13.10
N GLN A 99 -2.37 -12.63 13.70
CA GLN A 99 -3.23 -13.25 14.69
C GLN A 99 -3.38 -12.38 15.95
N THR A 100 -2.30 -11.75 16.41
CA THR A 100 -2.31 -10.85 17.56
C THR A 100 -3.08 -9.55 17.26
N SER A 101 -2.91 -8.99 16.07
CA SER A 101 -3.64 -7.78 15.66
C SER A 101 -5.14 -8.06 15.56
N LEU A 102 -5.53 -9.22 15.03
CA LEU A 102 -6.93 -9.63 14.96
C LEU A 102 -7.53 -9.91 16.33
N SER A 103 -6.79 -10.58 17.24
CA SER A 103 -7.28 -10.81 18.60
C SER A 103 -7.43 -9.52 19.40
N GLN A 104 -6.55 -8.52 19.18
CA GLN A 104 -6.71 -7.18 19.77
C GLN A 104 -7.94 -6.44 19.23
N ILE A 105 -8.24 -6.55 17.93
CA ILE A 105 -9.45 -5.98 17.32
C ILE A 105 -10.71 -6.67 17.88
N GLN A 106 -10.65 -7.98 18.13
CA GLN A 106 -11.72 -8.73 18.79
C GLN A 106 -11.89 -8.37 20.27
N ALA A 107 -10.81 -7.95 20.95
CA ALA A 107 -10.79 -7.59 22.37
C ALA A 107 -11.20 -6.13 22.66
N GLN A 108 -11.08 -5.22 21.69
CA GLN A 108 -11.69 -3.88 21.78
C GLN A 108 -13.20 -3.99 21.65
N SER A 109 -13.96 -3.26 22.49
CA SER A 109 -15.42 -3.32 22.51
C SER A 109 -15.98 -3.24 21.09
N GLU A 110 -16.74 -4.25 20.68
CA GLU A 110 -17.33 -4.39 19.34
C GLU A 110 -18.02 -3.10 18.87
N GLN A 111 -18.61 -2.36 19.81
CA GLN A 111 -19.19 -1.04 19.63
C GLN A 111 -18.19 0.05 19.21
N ARG A 112 -17.00 0.15 19.84
CA ARG A 112 -15.99 1.16 19.45
C ARG A 112 -15.41 0.85 18.08
N SER A 113 -15.12 -0.41 17.78
CA SER A 113 -14.62 -0.83 16.46
C SER A 113 -15.66 -0.56 15.38
N ALA A 114 -16.94 -0.84 15.67
CA ALA A 114 -18.04 -0.50 14.77
C ALA A 114 -18.22 1.01 14.61
N GLN A 115 -18.07 1.80 15.68
CA GLN A 115 -18.16 3.26 15.62
C GLN A 115 -17.06 3.85 14.72
N VAL A 116 -15.82 3.36 14.86
CA VAL A 116 -14.70 3.81 14.04
C VAL A 116 -14.94 3.45 12.57
N LEU A 117 -15.33 2.21 12.29
CA LEU A 117 -15.67 1.79 10.93
C LEU A 117 -16.85 2.59 10.36
N ALA A 118 -17.87 2.87 11.17
CA ALA A 118 -19.03 3.66 10.77
C ALA A 118 -18.64 5.09 10.38
N ASN A 119 -17.75 5.71 11.16
CA ASN A 119 -17.24 7.05 10.85
C ASN A 119 -16.41 7.04 9.57
N ILE A 120 -15.54 6.04 9.37
CA ILE A 120 -14.76 5.89 8.13
C ILE A 120 -15.69 5.70 6.92
N LEU A 121 -16.69 4.84 7.02
CA LEU A 121 -17.65 4.60 5.93
C LEU A 121 -18.47 5.85 5.64
N ARG A 122 -18.97 6.54 6.67
CA ARG A 122 -19.68 7.81 6.51
C ARG A 122 -18.82 8.86 5.80
N ASP A 123 -17.57 9.02 6.20
CA ASP A 123 -16.66 10.00 5.59
C ASP A 123 -16.27 9.60 4.16
N PHE A 124 -16.08 8.30 3.93
CA PHE A 124 -15.79 7.78 2.60
C PHE A 124 -16.97 8.02 1.65
N PHE A 125 -18.17 7.58 2.00
CA PHE A 125 -19.37 7.75 1.17
C PHE A 125 -19.80 9.21 1.07
N GLY A 126 -19.69 9.99 2.14
CA GLY A 126 -20.08 11.39 2.16
C GLY A 126 -19.12 12.32 1.40
N SER A 127 -17.82 11.99 1.34
CA SER A 127 -16.83 12.94 0.85
C SER A 127 -15.82 12.38 -0.15
N ALA A 128 -15.30 11.17 0.04
CA ALA A 128 -14.24 10.62 -0.80
C ALA A 128 -14.79 9.97 -2.07
N LEU A 129 -15.81 9.13 -1.94
CA LEU A 129 -16.44 8.40 -3.02
C LEU A 129 -17.04 9.34 -4.09
N PRO A 130 -17.76 10.43 -3.75
CA PRO A 130 -18.28 11.35 -4.77
C PRO A 130 -17.16 12.01 -5.57
N ARG A 131 -16.03 12.35 -4.92
CA ARG A 131 -14.85 12.93 -5.60
C ARG A 131 -14.22 11.93 -6.56
N LEU A 132 -14.07 10.67 -6.15
CA LEU A 132 -13.56 9.61 -7.01
C LEU A 132 -14.48 9.36 -8.21
N ILE A 133 -15.78 9.26 -7.99
CA ILE A 133 -16.78 9.09 -9.07
C ILE A 133 -16.77 10.29 -10.03
N LYS A 134 -16.60 11.51 -9.52
CA LYS A 134 -16.46 12.70 -10.38
C LYS A 134 -15.22 12.66 -11.27
N VAL A 135 -14.12 12.08 -10.78
CA VAL A 135 -12.89 11.90 -11.60
C VAL A 135 -13.06 10.75 -12.59
N TRP A 136 -13.62 9.62 -12.14
CA TRP A 136 -13.79 8.44 -12.99
C TRP A 136 -14.84 8.63 -14.07
N SER A 137 -15.94 9.33 -13.78
CA SER A 137 -16.97 9.69 -14.77
C SER A 137 -16.46 10.62 -15.88
N ARG A 138 -15.26 11.19 -15.76
CA ARG A 138 -14.61 11.92 -16.87
C ARG A 138 -13.98 11.00 -17.91
N ARG A 139 -13.74 9.73 -17.59
CA ARG A 139 -13.27 8.73 -18.56
C ARG A 139 -14.41 8.34 -19.49
N GLU A 140 -14.08 8.08 -20.77
CA GLU A 140 -15.08 7.66 -21.76
C GLU A 140 -15.63 6.26 -21.45
N ASP A 141 -14.78 5.37 -20.93
CA ASP A 141 -15.13 3.97 -20.63
C ASP A 141 -15.78 3.79 -19.24
N PHE A 142 -16.19 4.89 -18.59
CA PHE A 142 -16.73 4.83 -17.23
C PHE A 142 -18.02 4.01 -17.16
N LEU A 143 -17.97 2.92 -16.40
CA LEU A 143 -19.05 1.93 -16.25
C LEU A 143 -19.56 1.36 -17.58
N GLU A 144 -18.80 1.44 -18.67
CA GLU A 144 -19.26 0.96 -19.98
C GLU A 144 -19.78 -0.48 -19.96
N PRO A 145 -19.05 -1.49 -19.43
CA PRO A 145 -19.55 -2.86 -19.43
C PRO A 145 -20.78 -3.04 -18.55
N GLN A 146 -20.85 -2.36 -17.40
CA GLN A 146 -22.01 -2.42 -16.50
C GLN A 146 -23.25 -1.76 -17.11
N LEU A 147 -23.07 -0.60 -17.76
CA LEU A 147 -24.15 0.12 -18.44
C LEU A 147 -24.62 -0.63 -19.69
N ASN A 148 -23.73 -1.29 -20.41
CA ASN A 148 -24.11 -2.15 -21.53
C ASN A 148 -24.95 -3.33 -21.03
N GLN A 149 -24.53 -4.00 -19.95
CA GLN A 149 -25.30 -5.09 -19.36
C GLN A 149 -26.67 -4.62 -18.82
N LEU A 150 -26.72 -3.49 -18.13
CA LEU A 150 -27.98 -2.90 -17.66
C LEU A 150 -28.89 -2.51 -18.82
N PHE A 151 -28.32 -1.92 -19.88
CA PHE A 151 -29.06 -1.59 -21.09
C PHE A 151 -29.63 -2.86 -21.73
N ASP A 152 -28.84 -3.94 -21.81
CA ASP A 152 -29.27 -5.23 -22.35
C ASP A 152 -30.33 -5.92 -21.48
N GLN A 153 -30.30 -5.74 -20.15
CA GLN A 153 -31.33 -6.25 -19.24
C GLN A 153 -32.63 -5.46 -19.36
N VAL A 154 -32.55 -4.13 -19.36
CA VAL A 154 -33.70 -3.22 -19.55
C VAL A 154 -34.31 -3.38 -20.95
N LEU A 155 -33.47 -3.69 -21.96
CA LEU A 155 -33.88 -4.01 -23.34
C LEU A 155 -34.87 -5.17 -23.44
N VAL A 156 -34.76 -6.16 -22.54
CA VAL A 156 -35.61 -7.35 -22.55
C VAL A 156 -37.00 -7.07 -21.97
N GLU A 157 -37.13 -6.05 -21.13
CA GLU A 157 -38.34 -5.77 -20.35
C GLU A 157 -39.13 -4.54 -20.86
N LEU A 158 -38.57 -3.77 -21.80
CA LEU A 158 -39.23 -2.54 -22.29
C LEU A 158 -40.38 -2.87 -23.26
N GLN A 159 -41.54 -3.14 -22.69
CA GLN A 159 -42.83 -3.10 -23.38
C GLN A 159 -43.60 -1.88 -22.88
N LEU A 160 -44.09 -1.07 -23.81
CA LEU A 160 -45.00 0.02 -23.45
C LEU A 160 -46.32 -0.59 -22.97
N SER A 161 -46.77 -0.20 -21.78
CA SER A 161 -48.14 -0.48 -21.36
C SER A 161 -49.14 0.20 -22.30
N ASP A 162 -50.37 -0.33 -22.35
CA ASP A 162 -51.44 0.23 -23.19
C ASP A 162 -51.63 1.73 -22.96
N GLU A 163 -51.61 2.18 -21.70
CA GLU A 163 -51.76 3.59 -21.35
C GLU A 163 -50.56 4.45 -21.83
N GLN A 164 -49.34 3.91 -21.77
CA GLN A 164 -48.15 4.61 -22.25
C GLN A 164 -48.12 4.71 -23.78
N ALA A 165 -48.53 3.64 -24.47
CA ALA A 165 -48.61 3.62 -25.93
C ALA A 165 -49.67 4.61 -26.44
N GLU A 166 -50.82 4.69 -25.79
CA GLU A 166 -51.86 5.68 -26.11
C GLU A 166 -51.37 7.12 -25.94
N LYS A 167 -50.77 7.45 -24.78
CA LYS A 167 -50.25 8.80 -24.52
C LYS A 167 -49.16 9.21 -25.50
N LEU A 168 -48.26 8.27 -25.82
CA LEU A 168 -47.19 8.52 -26.78
C LEU A 168 -47.74 8.68 -28.20
N ALA A 169 -48.76 7.91 -28.57
CA ALA A 169 -49.41 8.04 -29.87
C ALA A 169 -50.11 9.40 -30.04
N ASP A 170 -50.83 9.83 -29.01
CA ASP A 170 -51.48 11.14 -28.99
C ASP A 170 -50.45 12.28 -29.08
N TRP A 171 -49.35 12.16 -28.33
CA TRP A 171 -48.25 13.11 -28.42
C TRP A 171 -47.63 13.13 -29.83
N LEU A 172 -47.31 11.97 -30.42
CA LEU A 172 -46.73 11.88 -31.76
C LEU A 172 -47.66 12.46 -32.82
N LEU A 173 -48.95 12.18 -32.77
CA LEU A 173 -49.91 12.75 -33.72
C LEU A 173 -50.04 14.26 -33.56
N SER A 174 -50.05 14.77 -32.32
CA SER A 174 -50.15 16.20 -32.05
C SER A 174 -48.90 16.99 -32.46
N VAL A 175 -47.71 16.39 -32.35
CA VAL A 175 -46.44 17.05 -32.65
C VAL A 175 -46.01 16.82 -34.10
N MET A 176 -46.05 15.59 -34.61
CA MET A 176 -45.52 15.25 -35.92
C MET A 176 -46.54 15.42 -37.04
N LEU A 177 -47.83 15.19 -36.77
CA LEU A 177 -48.89 15.16 -37.78
C LEU A 177 -50.09 16.08 -37.48
N PRO A 178 -49.91 17.31 -36.93
CA PRO A 178 -51.04 18.21 -36.81
C PRO A 178 -51.51 18.63 -38.22
N PRO A 179 -52.81 18.86 -38.44
CA PRO A 179 -53.34 19.06 -39.79
C PRO A 179 -52.73 20.24 -40.54
N ASP A 180 -52.28 21.27 -39.82
CA ASP A 180 -51.62 22.44 -40.38
C ASP A 180 -50.20 22.16 -40.88
N ARG A 181 -49.41 21.34 -40.16
CA ARG A 181 -48.09 20.88 -40.61
C ARG A 181 -48.21 19.90 -41.77
N LEU A 182 -49.19 18.99 -41.73
CA LEU A 182 -49.42 18.05 -42.83
C LEU A 182 -49.83 18.78 -44.11
N ARG A 183 -50.65 19.83 -44.00
CA ARG A 183 -50.96 20.72 -45.12
C ARG A 183 -49.71 21.40 -45.68
N LEU A 184 -48.84 21.96 -44.82
CA LEU A 184 -47.58 22.57 -45.26
C LEU A 184 -46.67 21.53 -45.94
N ALA A 185 -46.55 20.33 -45.37
CA ALA A 185 -45.79 19.24 -45.96
C ALA A 185 -46.33 18.83 -47.34
N ILE A 186 -47.66 18.81 -47.54
CA ILE A 186 -48.26 18.57 -48.86
C ILE A 186 -47.87 19.68 -49.84
N ILE A 187 -47.91 20.94 -49.43
CA ILE A 187 -47.52 22.08 -50.29
C ILE A 187 -46.04 21.98 -50.68
N ASP A 188 -45.18 21.77 -49.70
CA ASP A 188 -43.73 21.68 -49.88
C ASP A 188 -43.33 20.45 -50.69
N PHE A 189 -44.08 19.35 -50.55
CA PHE A 189 -43.90 18.15 -51.36
C PHE A 189 -44.39 18.33 -52.79
N LEU A 190 -45.47 19.08 -53.03
CA LEU A 190 -46.05 19.31 -54.36
C LEU A 190 -45.40 20.50 -55.11
N THR A 191 -44.08 20.57 -55.13
CA THR A 191 -43.36 21.50 -56.04
C THR A 191 -43.65 21.25 -57.52
N ASP A 192 -43.38 22.23 -58.39
CA ASP A 192 -43.55 22.04 -59.84
C ASP A 192 -42.70 20.88 -60.38
N ARG A 193 -41.51 20.66 -59.80
CA ARG A 193 -40.64 19.54 -60.15
C ARG A 193 -41.25 18.20 -59.76
N THR A 194 -41.68 18.06 -58.51
CA THR A 194 -42.24 16.79 -58.01
C THR A 194 -43.58 16.47 -58.66
N ILE A 195 -44.42 17.46 -58.94
CA ILE A 195 -45.66 17.28 -59.71
C ILE A 195 -45.35 16.74 -61.12
N ASN A 196 -44.36 17.31 -61.82
CA ASN A 196 -43.98 16.85 -63.16
C ASN A 196 -43.41 15.42 -63.14
N VAL A 197 -42.60 15.10 -62.13
CA VAL A 197 -42.07 13.72 -61.94
C VAL A 197 -43.21 12.75 -61.68
N LEU A 198 -44.14 13.08 -60.78
CA LEU A 198 -45.29 12.23 -60.47
C LEU A 198 -46.19 12.01 -61.68
N ASP A 199 -46.46 13.06 -62.48
CA ASP A 199 -47.25 12.94 -63.70
C ASP A 199 -46.57 12.02 -64.73
N GLN A 200 -45.26 12.14 -64.89
CA GLN A 200 -44.49 11.30 -65.80
C GLN A 200 -44.44 9.83 -65.33
N GLU A 201 -44.13 9.59 -64.05
CA GLU A 201 -44.10 8.25 -63.45
C GLU A 201 -45.46 7.55 -63.55
N LEU A 202 -46.56 8.26 -63.24
CA LEU A 202 -47.90 7.70 -63.34
C LEU A 202 -48.28 7.38 -64.79
N ARG A 203 -47.88 8.20 -65.77
CA ARG A 203 -48.12 7.89 -67.20
C ARG A 203 -47.36 6.66 -67.69
N GLN A 204 -46.15 6.45 -67.17
CA GLN A 204 -45.27 5.36 -67.57
C GLN A 204 -45.66 4.02 -66.90
N ASN A 205 -46.11 4.05 -65.64
CA ASN A 205 -46.34 2.85 -64.84
C ASN A 205 -47.81 2.44 -64.69
N THR A 206 -48.78 3.21 -65.22
CA THR A 206 -50.20 2.82 -65.20
C THR A 206 -50.58 2.00 -66.43
N SER A 207 -51.50 1.05 -66.27
CA SER A 207 -52.07 0.25 -67.37
C SER A 207 -53.59 0.19 -67.25
N GLY A 208 -54.28 -0.20 -68.34
CA GLY A 208 -55.74 -0.28 -68.37
C GLY A 208 -56.45 1.07 -68.29
N THR A 209 -57.59 1.14 -67.59
CA THR A 209 -58.44 2.35 -67.53
C THR A 209 -57.73 3.55 -66.89
N TYR A 210 -56.79 3.32 -65.98
CA TYR A 210 -56.00 4.39 -65.35
C TYR A 210 -54.94 4.98 -66.29
N TRP A 211 -54.43 4.19 -67.24
CA TRP A 211 -53.52 4.69 -68.28
C TRP A 211 -54.20 5.72 -69.19
N VAL A 212 -55.49 5.51 -69.50
CA VAL A 212 -56.30 6.43 -70.29
C VAL A 212 -56.41 7.78 -69.56
N VAL A 213 -56.71 7.76 -68.26
CA VAL A 213 -56.80 8.99 -67.45
C VAL A 213 -55.44 9.68 -67.31
N ALA A 214 -54.39 8.92 -67.01
CA ALA A 214 -53.04 9.44 -66.87
C ALA A 214 -52.52 10.06 -68.18
N ASN A 215 -52.80 9.45 -69.34
CA ASN A 215 -52.28 9.93 -70.62
C ASN A 215 -53.13 11.00 -71.32
N LEU A 216 -54.47 10.94 -71.23
CA LEU A 216 -55.36 11.94 -71.86
C LEU A 216 -55.56 13.19 -71.00
N VAL A 217 -55.73 13.03 -69.69
CA VAL A 217 -56.08 14.14 -68.78
C VAL A 217 -54.86 14.59 -67.98
N GLY A 218 -54.01 13.65 -67.58
CA GLY A 218 -52.87 13.92 -66.70
C GLY A 218 -53.30 14.16 -65.24
N VAL A 219 -52.39 13.89 -64.31
CA VAL A 219 -52.58 14.19 -62.88
C VAL A 219 -51.99 15.54 -62.51
N ARG A 220 -51.15 16.13 -63.38
CA ARG A 220 -50.51 17.43 -63.17
C ARG A 220 -51.50 18.52 -62.72
N ASN A 221 -52.57 18.73 -63.48
CA ASN A 221 -53.56 19.78 -63.16
C ASN A 221 -54.28 19.50 -61.83
N THR A 222 -54.56 18.23 -61.52
CA THR A 222 -55.20 17.82 -60.27
C THR A 222 -54.28 18.06 -59.07
N LEU A 223 -53.00 17.74 -59.19
CA LEU A 223 -51.99 17.98 -58.15
C LEU A 223 -51.73 19.48 -57.94
N ILE A 224 -51.73 20.28 -59.01
CA ILE A 224 -51.66 21.74 -58.92
C ILE A 224 -52.88 22.28 -58.15
N ARG A 225 -54.10 21.84 -58.52
CA ARG A 225 -55.32 22.26 -57.81
C ARG A 225 -55.33 21.82 -56.36
N LEU A 226 -54.80 20.64 -56.05
CA LEU A 226 -54.66 20.16 -54.66
C LEU A 226 -53.70 21.05 -53.88
N ARG A 227 -52.55 21.42 -54.46
CA ARG A 227 -51.61 22.37 -53.85
C ARG A 227 -52.26 23.74 -53.64
N GLU A 228 -52.94 24.27 -54.65
CA GLU A 228 -53.66 25.55 -54.56
C GLU A 228 -54.75 25.53 -53.49
N TYR A 229 -55.50 24.43 -53.38
CA TYR A 229 -56.46 24.23 -52.30
C TYR A 229 -55.79 24.25 -50.92
N CYS A 230 -54.63 23.58 -50.77
CA CYS A 230 -53.87 23.61 -49.52
C CYS A 230 -53.28 25.00 -49.20
N LEU A 231 -52.91 25.78 -50.22
CA LEU A 231 -52.38 27.13 -50.07
C LEU A 231 -53.45 28.17 -49.71
N ASN A 232 -54.56 28.16 -50.44
CA ASN A 232 -55.58 29.22 -50.38
C ASN A 232 -56.66 28.93 -49.33
N GLU A 233 -57.10 27.68 -49.20
CA GLU A 233 -58.21 27.28 -48.33
C GLU A 233 -57.70 26.67 -47.01
N ARG A 234 -56.93 27.46 -46.24
CA ARG A 234 -56.13 26.98 -45.10
C ARG A 234 -56.96 26.22 -44.06
N GLU A 235 -58.06 26.81 -43.59
CA GLU A 235 -58.89 26.23 -42.51
C GLU A 235 -59.69 25.02 -43.00
N ALA A 236 -60.26 25.08 -44.20
CA ALA A 236 -61.01 23.99 -44.80
C ALA A 236 -60.11 22.78 -45.10
N CYS A 237 -58.89 23.02 -45.60
CA CYS A 237 -57.90 21.99 -45.82
C CYS A 237 -57.45 21.33 -44.50
N ASN A 238 -57.10 22.12 -43.48
CA ASN A 238 -56.74 21.59 -42.15
C ASN A 238 -57.87 20.73 -41.55
N ARG A 239 -59.12 21.18 -41.65
CA ARG A 239 -60.28 20.41 -41.15
C ARG A 239 -60.41 19.07 -41.88
N ARG A 240 -60.30 19.08 -43.22
CA ARG A 240 -60.42 17.87 -44.04
C ARG A 240 -59.29 16.87 -43.77
N LEU A 241 -58.06 17.37 -43.55
CA LEU A 241 -56.92 16.54 -43.17
C LEU A 241 -57.12 15.93 -41.77
N GLY A 242 -57.68 16.69 -40.82
CA GLY A 242 -58.05 16.16 -39.50
C GLY A 242 -59.11 15.05 -39.57
N GLU A 243 -60.14 15.23 -40.41
CA GLU A 243 -61.15 14.19 -40.69
C GLU A 243 -60.51 12.94 -41.28
N LEU A 244 -59.56 13.09 -42.21
CA LEU A 244 -58.84 11.98 -42.82
C LEU A 244 -57.95 11.23 -41.81
N ILE A 245 -57.23 11.94 -40.94
CA ILE A 245 -56.42 11.34 -39.86
C ILE A 245 -57.30 10.48 -38.95
N THR A 246 -58.51 10.97 -38.63
CA THR A 246 -59.48 10.25 -37.80
C THR A 246 -60.07 9.05 -38.55
N ALA A 247 -60.48 9.23 -39.81
CA ALA A 247 -61.08 8.18 -40.64
C ALA A 247 -60.10 7.03 -40.94
N LEU A 248 -58.81 7.33 -41.07
CA LEU A 248 -57.76 6.34 -41.25
C LEU A 248 -57.39 5.59 -39.96
N ALA A 249 -58.03 5.92 -38.83
CA ALA A 249 -57.74 5.39 -37.50
C ALA A 249 -56.24 5.45 -37.17
N LEU A 250 -55.57 6.55 -37.58
CA LEU A 250 -54.12 6.67 -37.51
C LEU A 250 -53.61 6.55 -36.07
N ARG A 251 -54.38 7.05 -35.11
CA ARG A 251 -54.13 6.89 -33.66
C ARG A 251 -54.04 5.42 -33.27
N GLN A 252 -55.07 4.63 -33.57
CA GLN A 252 -55.15 3.24 -33.14
C GLN A 252 -54.06 2.38 -33.78
N ARG A 253 -53.78 2.60 -35.07
CA ARG A 253 -52.67 1.93 -35.76
C ARG A 253 -51.31 2.28 -35.15
N LEU A 254 -51.15 3.52 -34.69
CA LEU A 254 -49.90 3.98 -34.09
C LEU A 254 -49.74 3.43 -32.66
N VAL A 255 -50.83 3.31 -31.90
CA VAL A 255 -50.83 2.62 -30.60
C VAL A 255 -50.46 1.15 -30.77
N GLU A 256 -51.12 0.43 -31.68
CA GLU A 256 -50.81 -0.96 -31.99
C GLU A 256 -49.36 -1.12 -32.46
N ALA A 257 -48.85 -0.19 -33.28
CA ALA A 257 -47.45 -0.19 -33.67
C ALA A 257 -46.53 0.00 -32.46
N LEU A 258 -46.80 0.97 -31.59
CA LEU A 258 -46.00 1.25 -30.39
C LEU A 258 -46.00 0.11 -29.37
N GLN A 259 -47.13 -0.58 -29.19
CA GLN A 259 -47.24 -1.77 -28.34
C GLN A 259 -46.42 -2.94 -28.88
N ASN A 260 -46.37 -3.08 -30.20
CA ASN A 260 -45.63 -4.15 -30.88
C ASN A 260 -44.16 -3.78 -31.13
N ILE A 261 -43.73 -2.54 -30.84
CA ILE A 261 -42.30 -2.20 -30.83
C ILE A 261 -41.67 -2.94 -29.67
N THR A 262 -40.96 -4.00 -30.01
CA THR A 262 -39.95 -4.59 -29.15
C THR A 262 -38.60 -4.04 -29.61
N LEU A 263 -37.71 -3.69 -28.68
CA LEU A 263 -36.39 -3.19 -29.06
C LEU A 263 -35.55 -4.24 -29.81
N GLN A 264 -35.99 -5.51 -29.85
CA GLN A 264 -35.43 -6.58 -30.69
C GLN A 264 -35.73 -6.41 -32.18
N SER A 265 -36.86 -5.77 -32.53
CA SER A 265 -37.22 -5.48 -33.93
C SER A 265 -36.62 -4.18 -34.45
N LEU A 266 -35.85 -3.46 -33.63
CA LEU A 266 -35.20 -2.23 -34.05
C LEU A 266 -33.94 -2.51 -34.90
N PRO A 267 -33.64 -1.65 -35.88
CA PRO A 267 -32.39 -1.74 -36.63
C PRO A 267 -31.18 -1.71 -35.70
N LEU A 268 -30.16 -2.51 -36.01
CA LEU A 268 -28.91 -2.58 -35.25
C LEU A 268 -28.25 -1.20 -35.04
N GLY A 269 -28.42 -0.26 -35.99
CA GLY A 269 -27.96 1.12 -35.87
C GLY A 269 -28.67 1.89 -34.75
N THR A 270 -30.00 1.81 -34.69
CA THR A 270 -30.82 2.48 -33.67
C THR A 270 -30.53 1.94 -32.27
N VAL A 271 -30.34 0.63 -32.12
CA VAL A 271 -29.97 0.03 -30.83
C VAL A 271 -28.59 0.52 -30.35
N ARG A 272 -27.63 0.67 -31.28
CA ARG A 272 -26.31 1.22 -30.97
C ARG A 272 -26.39 2.69 -30.53
N GLU A 273 -27.18 3.50 -31.21
CA GLU A 273 -27.40 4.91 -30.85
C GLU A 273 -28.09 5.05 -29.50
N LEU A 274 -29.16 4.28 -29.24
CA LEU A 274 -29.84 4.27 -27.95
C LEU A 274 -28.91 3.84 -26.81
N ARG A 275 -28.04 2.85 -27.04
CA ARG A 275 -27.02 2.43 -26.07
C ARG A 275 -26.02 3.55 -25.79
N GLN A 276 -25.59 4.30 -26.81
CA GLN A 276 -24.71 5.45 -26.64
C GLN A 276 -25.40 6.58 -25.86
N LEU A 277 -26.63 6.92 -26.22
CA LEU A 277 -27.43 7.94 -25.53
C LEU A 277 -27.69 7.57 -24.07
N PHE A 278 -28.03 6.31 -23.80
CA PHE A 278 -28.20 5.81 -22.44
C PHE A 278 -26.93 6.00 -21.61
N ARG A 279 -25.77 5.58 -22.14
CA ARG A 279 -24.47 5.75 -21.47
C ARG A 279 -24.16 7.22 -21.21
N GLN A 280 -24.35 8.08 -22.21
CA GLN A 280 -24.12 9.53 -22.06
C GLN A 280 -25.04 10.15 -21.02
N THR A 281 -26.32 9.77 -21.02
CA THR A 281 -27.32 10.30 -20.08
C THR A 281 -26.99 9.88 -18.65
N VAL A 282 -26.70 8.60 -18.41
CA VAL A 282 -26.31 8.12 -17.08
C VAL A 282 -25.00 8.79 -16.62
N ARG A 283 -24.04 8.96 -17.52
CA ARG A 283 -22.78 9.65 -17.23
C ARG A 283 -22.99 11.12 -16.85
N SER A 284 -23.79 11.87 -17.62
CA SER A 284 -24.14 13.27 -17.33
C SER A 284 -24.90 13.38 -16.01
N TYR A 285 -25.87 12.48 -15.76
CA TYR A 285 -26.60 12.44 -14.50
C TYR A 285 -25.67 12.20 -13.30
N ILE A 286 -24.74 11.25 -13.40
CA ILE A 286 -23.74 10.99 -12.32
C ILE A 286 -22.82 12.21 -12.13
N GLN A 287 -22.46 12.93 -13.19
CA GLN A 287 -21.61 14.12 -13.11
C GLN A 287 -22.32 15.31 -12.45
N GLU A 288 -23.60 15.51 -12.75
CA GLU A 288 -24.38 16.67 -12.32
C GLU A 288 -25.07 16.44 -10.97
N GLN A 289 -25.67 15.27 -10.78
CA GLN A 289 -26.50 14.93 -9.61
C GLN A 289 -25.94 13.77 -8.77
N GLY A 290 -24.91 13.07 -9.23
CA GLY A 290 -24.35 11.93 -8.48
C GLY A 290 -23.84 12.31 -7.08
N PHE A 291 -23.34 13.54 -6.90
CA PHE A 291 -22.91 14.03 -5.59
C PHE A 291 -24.08 14.10 -4.60
N SER A 292 -25.19 14.73 -4.97
CA SER A 292 -26.34 14.92 -4.07
C SER A 292 -27.03 13.60 -3.74
N VAL A 293 -27.11 12.66 -4.68
CA VAL A 293 -27.66 11.33 -4.44
C VAL A 293 -26.82 10.56 -3.42
N ILE A 294 -25.50 10.51 -3.60
CA ILE A 294 -24.61 9.79 -2.68
C ILE A 294 -24.58 10.45 -1.30
N GLU A 295 -24.62 11.78 -1.23
CA GLU A 295 -24.71 12.52 0.03
C GLU A 295 -26.01 12.19 0.78
N THR A 296 -27.15 12.19 0.07
CA THR A 296 -28.45 11.84 0.64
C THR A 296 -28.47 10.40 1.16
N VAL A 297 -27.93 9.46 0.38
CA VAL A 297 -27.77 8.06 0.83
C VAL A 297 -26.85 7.99 2.06
N SER A 298 -25.75 8.73 2.06
CA SER A 298 -24.82 8.75 3.19
C SER A 298 -25.46 9.27 4.49
N GLN A 299 -26.37 10.24 4.40
CA GLN A 299 -27.06 10.78 5.58
C GLN A 299 -28.20 9.89 6.08
N THR A 300 -28.83 9.11 5.19
CA THR A 300 -29.99 8.25 5.53
C THR A 300 -29.58 6.87 6.03
N VAL A 301 -28.35 6.43 5.75
CA VAL A 301 -27.84 5.12 6.13
C VAL A 301 -27.38 5.08 7.58
N GLU A 302 -27.87 4.10 8.35
CA GLU A 302 -27.37 3.79 9.71
C GLU A 302 -26.02 3.05 9.65
N TRP A 303 -24.93 3.81 9.49
CA TRP A 303 -23.57 3.28 9.35
C TRP A 303 -23.09 2.42 10.52
N GLU A 304 -23.60 2.67 11.73
CA GLU A 304 -23.21 1.91 12.93
C GLU A 304 -23.75 0.47 12.88
N THR A 305 -25.02 0.29 12.51
CA THR A 305 -25.67 -1.01 12.35
C THR A 305 -25.03 -1.84 11.23
N ILE A 306 -24.67 -1.19 10.11
CA ILE A 306 -23.95 -1.82 9.01
C ILE A 306 -22.55 -2.25 9.46
N SER A 307 -21.83 -1.38 10.15
CA SER A 307 -20.47 -1.66 10.63
C SER A 307 -20.44 -2.81 11.63
N LEU A 308 -21.39 -2.85 12.56
CA LEU A 308 -21.58 -3.99 13.48
C LEU A 308 -21.83 -5.29 12.71
N SER A 309 -22.70 -5.26 11.71
CA SER A 309 -23.03 -6.44 10.90
C SER A 309 -21.84 -6.95 10.09
N ILE A 310 -21.05 -6.05 9.51
CA ILE A 310 -19.82 -6.38 8.78
C ILE A 310 -18.80 -7.02 9.73
N LEU A 311 -18.56 -6.41 10.90
CA LEU A 311 -17.60 -6.91 11.88
C LEU A 311 -18.02 -8.28 12.44
N ARG A 312 -19.31 -8.50 12.71
CA ARG A 312 -19.83 -9.81 13.12
C ARG A 312 -19.64 -10.87 12.05
N ARG A 313 -20.03 -10.58 10.80
CA ARG A 313 -19.85 -11.53 9.68
C ARG A 313 -18.39 -11.87 9.44
N LEU A 314 -17.49 -10.88 9.55
CA LEU A 314 -16.06 -11.12 9.45
C LEU A 314 -15.58 -12.00 10.60
N ARG A 315 -15.91 -11.66 11.85
CA ARG A 315 -15.50 -12.42 13.04
C ARG A 315 -16.01 -13.85 13.05
N ASP A 316 -17.24 -14.07 12.61
CA ASP A 316 -17.90 -15.38 12.67
C ASP A 316 -17.57 -16.24 11.44
N SER A 317 -16.82 -15.71 10.46
CA SER A 317 -16.32 -16.48 9.32
C SER A 317 -15.15 -17.38 9.73
N ALA A 318 -15.38 -18.70 9.70
CA ALA A 318 -14.38 -19.74 9.99
C ALA A 318 -13.15 -19.72 9.05
N SER A 319 -13.15 -18.90 8.00
CA SER A 319 -12.07 -18.78 7.02
C SER A 319 -10.93 -17.83 7.44
N LEU A 320 -11.10 -17.00 8.47
CA LEU A 320 -10.07 -16.03 8.87
C LEU A 320 -8.73 -16.72 9.21
N GLY A 321 -8.74 -17.82 9.95
CA GLY A 321 -7.51 -18.55 10.29
C GLY A 321 -6.79 -19.12 9.06
N ALA A 322 -7.54 -19.75 8.15
CA ALA A 322 -6.97 -20.31 6.91
C ALA A 322 -6.48 -19.21 5.96
N SER A 323 -7.17 -18.08 5.87
CA SER A 323 -6.74 -16.94 5.06
C SER A 323 -5.50 -16.26 5.65
N LEU A 324 -5.34 -16.22 6.97
CA LEU A 324 -4.14 -15.68 7.62
C LEU A 324 -2.89 -16.50 7.31
N GLU A 325 -3.02 -17.83 7.29
CA GLU A 325 -1.91 -18.71 6.95
C GLU A 325 -1.43 -18.47 5.51
N VAL A 326 -2.36 -18.42 4.56
CA VAL A 326 -2.07 -18.14 3.13
C VAL A 326 -1.49 -16.74 2.94
N VAL A 327 -2.04 -15.72 3.61
CA VAL A 327 -1.52 -14.34 3.52
C VAL A 327 -0.12 -14.24 4.14
N SER A 328 0.14 -14.97 5.23
CA SER A 328 1.47 -14.98 5.86
C SER A 328 2.52 -15.62 4.95
N ASP A 329 2.15 -16.68 4.22
CA ASP A 329 3.01 -17.31 3.22
C ASP A 329 3.38 -16.36 2.07
N GLU A 330 2.37 -15.73 1.46
CA GLU A 330 2.59 -14.79 0.36
C GLU A 330 3.43 -13.59 0.79
N LEU A 331 3.15 -13.02 1.97
CA LEU A 331 3.91 -11.89 2.50
C LEU A 331 5.36 -12.29 2.82
N ALA A 332 5.60 -13.48 3.37
CA ALA A 332 6.94 -13.95 3.65
C ALA A 332 7.76 -14.11 2.36
N LEU A 333 7.17 -14.67 1.29
CA LEU A 333 7.82 -14.82 -0.01
C LEU A 333 8.09 -13.48 -0.70
N VAL A 334 7.16 -12.52 -0.61
CA VAL A 334 7.38 -11.17 -1.13
C VAL A 334 8.52 -10.50 -0.37
N LEU A 335 8.50 -10.53 0.96
CA LEU A 335 9.56 -9.96 1.78
C LEU A 335 10.92 -10.59 1.48
N ASP A 336 10.99 -11.92 1.38
CA ASP A 336 12.22 -12.63 1.03
C ASP A 336 12.82 -12.12 -0.28
N ARG A 337 12.00 -11.99 -1.33
CA ARG A 337 12.43 -11.44 -2.63
C ARG A 337 12.95 -10.00 -2.56
N TYR A 338 12.27 -9.14 -1.79
CA TYR A 338 12.72 -7.75 -1.60
C TYR A 338 14.00 -7.68 -0.75
N LEU A 339 14.07 -8.48 0.30
CA LEU A 339 15.21 -8.56 1.20
C LEU A 339 16.42 -9.10 0.46
N GLU A 340 16.32 -10.17 -0.31
CA GLU A 340 17.44 -10.68 -1.12
C GLU A 340 17.98 -9.63 -2.09
N ARG A 341 17.08 -8.88 -2.76
CA ARG A 341 17.48 -7.86 -3.74
C ARG A 341 18.17 -6.67 -3.10
N ASP A 342 17.65 -6.18 -1.98
CA ASP A 342 18.04 -4.89 -1.40
C ASP A 342 18.86 -5.05 -0.10
N MET A 343 19.21 -6.29 0.32
CA MET A 343 19.88 -6.60 1.61
C MET A 343 21.13 -5.77 1.84
N GLU A 344 21.97 -5.69 0.81
CA GLU A 344 23.25 -4.98 0.86
C GLU A 344 23.04 -3.50 1.20
N LEU A 345 22.09 -2.87 0.50
CA LEU A 345 21.75 -1.46 0.64
C LEU A 345 21.04 -1.18 1.98
N ILE A 346 20.22 -2.12 2.47
CA ILE A 346 19.59 -2.04 3.79
C ILE A 346 20.66 -2.08 4.89
N ILE A 347 21.63 -2.98 4.80
CA ILE A 347 22.67 -3.15 5.82
C ILE A 347 23.66 -1.99 5.81
N GLU A 348 24.05 -1.52 4.62
CA GLU A 348 24.89 -0.33 4.49
C GLU A 348 24.25 0.89 5.19
N ARG A 349 22.93 1.04 5.08
CA ARG A 349 22.18 2.10 5.77
C ARG A 349 21.94 1.83 7.25
N ALA A 350 21.86 0.56 7.66
CA ALA A 350 21.61 0.18 9.04
C ALA A 350 22.86 0.33 9.94
N ILE A 351 24.05 0.05 9.41
CA ILE A 351 25.31 0.09 10.18
C ILE A 351 25.50 1.44 10.93
N PRO A 352 25.37 2.62 10.29
CA PRO A 352 25.53 3.89 10.99
C PRO A 352 24.43 4.17 12.02
N ILE A 353 23.23 3.60 11.85
CA ILE A 353 22.09 3.81 12.75
C ILE A 353 22.29 3.04 14.06
N LEU A 354 22.96 1.90 14.01
CA LEU A 354 23.15 1.03 15.18
C LEU A 354 24.20 1.56 16.17
N ASP A 355 25.06 2.52 15.78
CA ASP A 355 26.06 3.20 16.65
C ASP A 355 26.82 2.22 17.56
N LEU A 356 27.22 1.08 16.97
CA LEU A 356 27.71 -0.10 17.69
C LEU A 356 29.01 0.17 18.45
N ASP A 357 29.83 1.10 17.96
CA ASP A 357 31.03 1.58 18.64
C ASP A 357 30.69 2.15 20.02
N ARG A 358 29.66 2.99 20.10
CA ARG A 358 29.22 3.56 21.38
C ARG A 358 28.61 2.52 22.29
N VAL A 359 27.78 1.63 21.76
CA VAL A 359 27.16 0.55 22.54
C VAL A 359 28.24 -0.31 23.22
N ILE A 360 29.29 -0.69 22.49
CA ILE A 360 30.40 -1.47 23.06
C ILE A 360 31.17 -0.64 24.08
N VAL A 361 31.52 0.61 23.76
CA VAL A 361 32.28 1.48 24.68
C VAL A 361 31.54 1.72 25.98
N ASP A 362 30.25 2.03 25.91
CA ASP A 362 29.40 2.28 27.08
C ASP A 362 29.20 1.01 27.89
N ARG A 363 29.07 -0.16 27.23
CA ARG A 363 28.99 -1.44 27.94
C ARG A 363 30.27 -1.76 28.70
N VAL A 364 31.43 -1.49 28.11
CA VAL A 364 32.73 -1.67 28.80
C VAL A 364 32.87 -0.68 29.94
N LYS A 365 32.48 0.59 29.78
CA LYS A 365 32.50 1.60 30.86
C LYS A 365 31.55 1.26 32.01
N ALA A 366 30.39 0.69 31.69
CA ALA A 366 29.40 0.24 32.68
C ALA A 366 29.84 -1.03 33.43
N THR A 367 30.87 -1.72 32.93
CA THR A 367 31.43 -2.89 33.61
C THR A 367 32.30 -2.43 34.78
N SER A 368 32.05 -2.98 35.97
CA SER A 368 32.81 -2.60 37.16
C SER A 368 34.29 -3.01 37.03
N PRO A 369 35.23 -2.25 37.64
CA PRO A 369 36.65 -2.58 37.60
C PRO A 369 36.97 -3.99 38.12
N GLU A 370 36.20 -4.50 39.09
CA GLU A 370 36.35 -5.85 39.63
C GLU A 370 36.03 -6.92 38.57
N ASN A 371 34.94 -6.75 37.84
CA ASN A 371 34.53 -7.68 36.79
C ASN A 371 35.50 -7.64 35.59
N LEU A 372 36.05 -6.45 35.28
CA LEU A 372 37.07 -6.30 34.26
C LEU A 372 38.38 -7.00 34.67
N GLU A 373 38.79 -6.88 35.94
CA GLU A 373 39.93 -7.61 36.49
C GLU A 373 39.71 -9.12 36.39
N LEU A 374 38.56 -9.64 36.81
CA LEU A 374 38.24 -11.07 36.75
C LEU A 374 38.26 -11.60 35.32
N ALA A 375 37.70 -10.85 34.36
CA ALA A 375 37.70 -11.23 32.95
C ALA A 375 39.13 -11.31 32.39
N ILE A 376 39.97 -10.31 32.66
CA ILE A 376 41.36 -10.29 32.19
C ILE A 376 42.19 -11.36 32.89
N GLN A 377 42.08 -11.49 34.21
CA GLN A 377 42.79 -12.53 34.97
C GLN A 377 42.37 -13.94 34.53
N GLY A 378 41.12 -14.16 34.14
CA GLY A 378 40.67 -15.43 33.56
C GLY A 378 41.44 -15.82 32.30
N ILE A 379 41.96 -14.84 31.55
CA ILE A 379 42.67 -15.05 30.29
C ILE A 379 44.20 -15.08 30.50
N VAL A 380 44.77 -14.19 31.34
CA VAL A 380 46.24 -13.97 31.41
C VAL A 380 46.92 -14.38 32.73
N ARG A 381 46.21 -15.06 33.63
CA ARG A 381 46.76 -15.39 34.98
C ARG A 381 48.03 -16.23 34.91
N SER A 382 48.11 -17.21 34.00
CA SER A 382 49.29 -18.06 33.85
C SER A 382 50.53 -17.28 33.44
N GLU A 383 50.34 -16.34 32.52
CA GLU A 383 51.36 -15.48 31.91
C GLU A 383 51.88 -14.49 32.95
N LEU A 384 50.98 -13.85 33.68
CA LEU A 384 51.33 -12.94 34.78
C LEU A 384 52.10 -13.68 35.89
N GLN A 385 51.65 -14.87 36.29
CA GLN A 385 52.37 -15.67 37.29
C GLN A 385 53.74 -16.17 36.80
N ALA A 386 53.94 -16.33 35.49
CA ALA A 386 55.25 -16.65 34.94
C ALA A 386 56.22 -15.47 35.15
N ILE A 387 55.76 -14.23 34.97
CA ILE A 387 56.57 -13.01 35.21
C ILE A 387 56.97 -12.89 36.70
N VAL A 388 56.07 -13.21 37.63
CA VAL A 388 56.39 -13.22 39.07
C VAL A 388 57.46 -14.28 39.39
N ARG A 389 57.30 -15.51 38.87
CA ARG A 389 58.27 -16.58 39.06
C ARG A 389 59.63 -16.24 38.46
N LEU A 390 59.66 -15.64 37.28
CA LEU A 390 60.90 -15.16 36.65
C LEU A 390 61.57 -14.08 37.49
N GLY A 391 60.81 -13.15 38.07
CA GLY A 391 61.33 -12.14 38.99
C GLY A 391 61.99 -12.75 40.22
N GLY A 392 61.39 -13.78 40.80
CA GLY A 392 61.99 -14.54 41.90
C GLY A 392 63.26 -15.27 41.51
N ILE A 393 63.28 -15.92 40.34
CA ILE A 393 64.48 -16.61 39.81
C ILE A 393 65.61 -15.60 39.55
N LEU A 394 65.30 -14.47 38.92
CA LEU A 394 66.28 -13.44 38.61
C LEU A 394 66.85 -12.81 39.88
N GLY A 395 65.98 -12.51 40.86
CA GLY A 395 66.39 -12.00 42.17
C GLY A 395 67.29 -12.98 42.92
N PHE A 396 66.99 -14.28 42.83
CA PHE A 396 67.85 -15.32 43.38
C PHE A 396 69.22 -15.36 42.69
N LEU A 397 69.25 -15.34 41.34
CA LEU A 397 70.50 -15.31 40.57
C LEU A 397 71.36 -14.09 40.87
N ILE A 398 70.76 -12.90 40.96
CA ILE A 398 71.46 -11.67 41.35
C ILE A 398 72.04 -11.82 42.75
N GLY A 399 71.28 -12.37 43.69
CA GLY A 399 71.76 -12.64 45.04
C GLY A 399 72.88 -13.68 45.09
N VAL A 400 72.89 -14.70 44.20
CA VAL A 400 74.01 -15.65 44.05
C VAL A 400 75.27 -14.93 43.57
N VAL A 401 75.15 -14.06 42.57
CA VAL A 401 76.28 -13.25 42.07
C VAL A 401 76.80 -12.33 43.18
N GLN A 402 75.91 -11.70 43.93
CA GLN A 402 76.27 -10.81 45.05
C GLN A 402 76.96 -11.58 46.19
N ALA A 403 76.48 -12.78 46.52
CA ALA A 403 77.11 -13.67 47.49
C ALA A 403 78.51 -14.12 47.03
N GLY A 404 78.66 -14.44 45.74
CA GLY A 404 79.96 -14.77 45.14
C GLY A 404 80.94 -13.60 45.16
N PHE A 405 80.47 -12.38 44.92
CA PHE A 405 81.29 -11.16 45.01
C PHE A 405 81.73 -10.87 46.45
N LEU A 406 80.81 -11.00 47.42
CA LEU A 406 81.13 -10.86 48.84
C LEU A 406 82.14 -11.91 49.32
N TYR A 407 82.01 -13.15 48.83
CA TYR A 407 82.98 -14.22 49.07
C TYR A 407 84.36 -13.86 48.50
N TRP A 408 84.42 -13.37 47.26
CA TRP A 408 85.66 -12.92 46.63
C TRP A 408 86.34 -11.76 47.39
N GLN A 409 85.58 -10.75 47.82
CA GLN A 409 86.11 -9.65 48.64
C GLN A 409 86.63 -10.15 50.00
N SER A 410 85.97 -11.13 50.61
CA SER A 410 86.41 -11.69 51.89
C SER A 410 87.74 -12.45 51.79
N LEU A 411 88.04 -13.03 50.62
CA LEU A 411 89.33 -13.68 50.31
C LEU A 411 90.46 -12.68 50.09
N GLN A 412 90.17 -11.46 49.63
CA GLN A 412 91.18 -10.40 49.45
C GLN A 412 91.47 -9.62 50.74
N ALA A 413 90.54 -9.64 51.70
CA ALA A 413 90.66 -8.97 53.00
C ALA A 413 91.31 -9.84 54.10
N SER A 414 91.59 -11.11 53.80
CA SER A 414 92.34 -12.07 54.62
C SER A 414 93.74 -12.26 54.09
#